data_AF-A0A951ZIL6-F1
#
_entry.id   AF-A0A951ZIL6-F1
#
_cell.length_a   1.000
_cell.length_b   1.000
_cell.length_c   1.000
_cell.angle_alpha   90.00
_cell.angle_beta   90.00
_cell.angle_gamma   90.00
#
_symmetry.space_group_name_H-M   'P 1'
#
loop_
_entity.id
_entity.type
_entity.pdbx_description
1 polymer ?
#
loop_
_entity_poly.entity_id
_entity_poly.type
_entity_poly.pdbx_seq_one_letter_code
_entity_poly.pdbx_strand_id
1 'polypeptide(L)'
;MNRRRCVGCVACASALLASAAGTASAQSAGALRVGAQAAVPAEGTPALRYERVAGEIVGGTYAGVLGYFAGRAVGTVATSLMSSENDRMREQIVNGVGIGGAAFAIGGTVYAIGNLGAETGSFPQTMGGVSVGVAASLLMSKLVFKGRMPAHETSSRGKWLMATLDASLPAIGGTIAFNQSRRWQR
;
A
#
# COMPACT_ATOMS: atom_id res chain seq x y z
N MET A 1 17.49 37.26 -28.28
CA MET A 1 16.63 36.17 -28.81
C MET A 1 17.46 34.90 -28.95
N ASN A 2 17.22 33.87 -28.12
CA ASN A 2 17.42 32.45 -28.46
C ASN A 2 16.99 31.54 -27.29
N ARG A 3 15.70 31.15 -27.27
CA ARG A 3 15.16 30.10 -26.39
C ARG A 3 14.89 28.85 -27.23
N ARG A 4 15.91 28.01 -27.44
CA ARG A 4 15.72 26.62 -27.94
C ARG A 4 16.87 25.77 -27.41
N ARG A 5 16.59 24.93 -26.41
CA ARG A 5 17.26 23.65 -26.05
C ARG A 5 17.10 23.40 -24.56
N CYS A 6 15.99 22.76 -24.16
CA CYS A 6 15.87 21.95 -22.94
C CYS A 6 14.64 21.03 -23.00
N VAL A 7 14.24 20.59 -24.21
CA VAL A 7 13.10 19.65 -24.37
C VAL A 7 13.55 18.18 -24.25
N GLY A 8 14.85 17.90 -24.36
CA GLY A 8 15.38 16.53 -24.32
C GLY A 8 15.54 15.92 -22.91
N CYS A 9 15.69 16.73 -21.86
CA CYS A 9 15.98 16.22 -20.52
C CYS A 9 14.71 15.80 -19.75
N VAL A 10 13.58 16.49 -20.00
CA VAL A 10 12.27 16.18 -19.38
C VAL A 10 11.70 14.87 -19.94
N ALA A 11 11.95 14.56 -21.21
CA ALA A 11 11.53 13.31 -21.83
C ALA A 11 12.26 12.08 -21.24
N CYS A 12 13.54 12.21 -20.86
CA CYS A 12 14.33 11.10 -20.33
C CYS A 12 13.96 10.76 -18.87
N ALA A 13 13.68 11.78 -18.04
CA ALA A 13 13.18 11.57 -16.68
C ALA A 13 11.76 10.97 -16.65
N SER A 14 10.92 11.34 -17.64
CA SER A 14 9.59 10.78 -17.81
C SER A 14 9.63 9.31 -18.26
N ALA A 15 10.63 8.92 -19.05
CA ALA A 15 10.85 7.55 -19.48
C ALA A 15 11.36 6.64 -18.34
N LEU A 16 12.15 7.17 -17.39
CA LEU A 16 12.61 6.40 -16.22
C LEU A 16 11.53 6.21 -15.16
N LEU A 17 10.61 7.17 -14.95
CA LEU A 17 9.43 6.93 -14.13
C LEU A 17 8.42 6.01 -14.81
N ALA A 18 8.32 6.06 -16.15
CA ALA A 18 7.48 5.15 -16.92
C ALA A 18 8.03 3.71 -16.96
N SER A 19 9.35 3.50 -16.86
CA SER A 19 9.93 2.15 -16.80
C SER A 19 9.81 1.50 -15.43
N ALA A 20 9.87 2.28 -14.34
CA ALA A 20 9.57 1.78 -12.99
C ALA A 20 8.07 1.50 -12.78
N ALA A 21 7.17 2.29 -13.40
CA ALA A 21 5.75 2.00 -13.44
C ALA A 21 5.39 0.88 -14.42
N GLY A 22 6.17 0.73 -15.51
CA GLY A 22 5.95 -0.25 -16.59
C GLY A 22 6.23 -1.69 -16.19
N THR A 23 7.20 -1.93 -15.30
CA THR A 23 7.45 -3.28 -14.76
C THR A 23 6.51 -3.64 -13.61
N ALA A 24 5.86 -2.66 -12.97
CA ALA A 24 4.78 -2.91 -12.02
C ALA A 24 3.44 -3.21 -12.73
N SER A 25 3.21 -2.66 -13.92
CA SER A 25 1.95 -2.85 -14.66
C SER A 25 1.78 -4.22 -15.34
N ALA A 26 2.88 -4.95 -15.58
CA ALA A 26 2.81 -6.28 -16.19
C ALA A 26 2.44 -7.38 -15.18
N GLN A 27 2.67 -7.16 -13.88
CA GLN A 27 2.29 -8.09 -12.81
C GLN A 27 0.85 -7.84 -12.31
N SER A 28 0.32 -6.62 -12.47
CA SER A 28 -1.05 -6.28 -12.08
C SER A 28 -2.12 -6.81 -13.04
N ALA A 29 -1.78 -7.13 -14.30
CA ALA A 29 -2.74 -7.68 -15.26
C ALA A 29 -3.09 -9.16 -14.99
N GLY A 30 -2.19 -9.90 -14.32
CA GLY A 30 -2.47 -11.26 -13.84
C GLY A 30 -3.20 -11.31 -12.50
N ALA A 31 -3.14 -10.23 -11.70
CA ALA A 31 -3.74 -10.16 -10.37
C ALA A 31 -5.25 -9.82 -10.40
N LEU A 32 -5.76 -9.24 -11.49
CA LEU A 32 -7.16 -8.81 -11.63
C LEU A 32 -8.12 -9.95 -12.05
N ARG A 33 -7.78 -11.21 -11.75
CA ARG A 33 -8.71 -12.36 -11.81
C ARG A 33 -8.90 -13.04 -10.45
N VAL A 34 -8.37 -12.45 -9.37
CA VAL A 34 -8.61 -12.86 -7.98
C VAL A 34 -9.54 -11.84 -7.33
N GLY A 35 -10.70 -12.13 -6.77
CA GLY A 35 -11.50 -13.34 -6.72
C GLY A 35 -12.89 -12.93 -6.25
N ALA A 36 -13.92 -13.31 -7.02
CA ALA A 36 -15.31 -13.35 -6.56
C ALA A 36 -15.78 -14.80 -6.34
N GLN A 37 -14.83 -15.74 -6.34
CA GLN A 37 -15.08 -17.11 -5.92
C GLN A 37 -14.97 -17.13 -4.40
N ALA A 38 -16.11 -17.24 -3.72
CA ALA A 38 -16.14 -17.69 -2.34
C ALA A 38 -15.39 -19.03 -2.31
N ALA A 39 -14.14 -19.00 -1.86
CA ALA A 39 -13.33 -20.20 -1.77
C ALA A 39 -14.00 -21.12 -0.75
N VAL A 40 -14.65 -22.18 -1.24
CA VAL A 40 -15.02 -23.32 -0.42
C VAL A 40 -13.72 -23.79 0.23
N PRO A 41 -13.62 -23.84 1.57
CA PRO A 41 -12.39 -24.22 2.23
C PRO A 41 -11.98 -25.60 1.72
N ALA A 42 -10.81 -25.68 1.08
CA ALA A 42 -10.27 -26.95 0.63
C ALA A 42 -10.07 -27.87 1.85
N GLU A 43 -10.31 -29.16 1.68
CA GLU A 43 -10.10 -30.16 2.72
C GLU A 43 -8.67 -30.02 3.29
N GLY A 44 -8.54 -29.83 4.60
CA GLY A 44 -7.25 -29.58 5.26
C GLY A 44 -6.81 -28.12 5.40
N THR A 45 -7.68 -27.14 5.10
CA THR A 45 -7.40 -25.73 5.42
C THR A 45 -7.57 -25.48 6.93
N PRO A 46 -6.62 -24.83 7.63
CA PRO A 46 -6.75 -24.50 9.05
C PRO A 46 -8.06 -23.74 9.39
N ALA A 47 -8.60 -23.86 10.59
CA ALA A 47 -9.79 -23.08 11.00
C ALA A 47 -9.48 -21.59 11.12
N LEU A 48 -10.43 -20.69 10.82
CA LEU A 48 -10.24 -19.24 11.03
C LEU A 48 -10.17 -18.93 12.52
N ARG A 49 -9.07 -18.32 12.96
CA ARG A 49 -8.92 -17.83 14.34
C ARG A 49 -9.23 -16.35 14.39
N TYR A 50 -10.39 -15.97 14.93
CA TYR A 50 -10.85 -14.59 14.98
C TYR A 50 -9.85 -13.67 15.70
N GLU A 51 -9.20 -14.15 16.76
CA GLU A 51 -8.15 -13.41 17.47
C GLU A 51 -6.97 -13.05 16.57
N ARG A 52 -6.56 -13.99 15.70
CA ARG A 52 -5.47 -13.75 14.75
C ARG A 52 -5.89 -12.75 13.69
N VAL A 53 -7.07 -12.91 13.10
CA VAL A 53 -7.61 -11.97 12.10
C VAL A 53 -7.71 -10.55 12.69
N ALA A 54 -8.18 -10.43 13.93
CA ALA A 54 -8.21 -9.15 14.63
C ALA A 54 -6.79 -8.59 14.84
N GLY A 55 -5.82 -9.43 15.21
CA GLY A 55 -4.42 -9.07 15.34
C GLY A 55 -3.78 -8.63 14.03
N GLU A 56 -4.05 -9.32 12.91
CA GLU A 56 -3.59 -8.97 11.57
C GLU A 56 -4.12 -7.60 11.14
N ILE A 57 -5.41 -7.32 11.37
CA ILE A 57 -6.02 -6.04 11.00
C ILE A 57 -5.51 -4.91 11.89
N VAL A 58 -5.55 -5.06 13.21
CA VAL A 58 -5.11 -4.02 14.15
C VAL A 58 -3.62 -3.77 14.02
N GLY A 59 -2.82 -4.84 14.08
CA GLY A 59 -1.36 -4.76 13.91
C GLY A 59 -0.97 -4.18 12.56
N GLY A 60 -1.61 -4.66 11.47
CA GLY A 60 -1.42 -4.12 10.13
C GLY A 60 -1.74 -2.64 10.04
N THR A 61 -2.87 -2.19 10.60
CA THR A 61 -3.28 -0.78 10.56
C THR A 61 -2.25 0.13 11.24
N TYR A 62 -1.80 -0.20 12.45
CA TYR A 62 -0.78 0.58 13.16
C TYR A 62 0.57 0.54 12.45
N ALA A 63 0.98 -0.64 11.95
CA ALA A 63 2.19 -0.77 11.17
C ALA A 63 2.13 0.06 9.88
N GLY A 64 0.98 0.15 9.23
CA GLY A 64 0.76 1.00 8.06
C GLY A 64 0.94 2.47 8.35
N VAL A 65 0.40 2.96 9.47
CA VAL A 65 0.61 4.35 9.91
C VAL A 65 2.10 4.63 10.17
N LEU A 66 2.78 3.75 10.91
CA LEU A 66 4.22 3.90 11.18
C LEU A 66 5.06 3.80 9.90
N GLY A 67 4.74 2.85 9.03
CA GLY A 67 5.38 2.64 7.73
C GLY A 67 5.20 3.83 6.79
N TYR A 68 4.05 4.50 6.85
CA TYR A 68 3.82 5.74 6.11
C TYR A 68 4.79 6.84 6.51
N PHE A 69 4.92 7.10 7.81
CA PHE A 69 5.83 8.13 8.31
C PHE A 69 7.30 7.78 8.06
N ALA A 70 7.68 6.52 8.26
CA ALA A 70 9.03 6.05 7.95
C ALA A 70 9.33 6.19 6.44
N GLY A 71 8.40 5.78 5.58
CA GLY A 71 8.52 5.92 4.13
C GLY A 71 8.63 7.39 3.70
N ARG A 72 7.83 8.29 4.29
CA ARG A 72 7.97 9.74 4.03
C ARG A 72 9.33 10.27 4.46
N ALA A 73 9.85 9.85 5.62
CA ALA A 73 11.18 10.27 6.06
C ALA A 73 12.25 9.86 5.04
N VAL A 74 12.20 8.60 4.55
CA VAL A 74 13.08 8.11 3.49
C VAL A 74 12.90 8.91 2.20
N GLY A 75 11.66 9.18 1.79
CA GLY A 75 11.37 10.00 0.60
C GLY A 75 11.89 11.43 0.70
N THR A 76 11.83 12.04 1.90
CA THR A 76 12.36 13.39 2.15
C THR A 76 13.88 13.40 2.03
N VAL A 77 14.57 12.39 2.58
CA VAL A 77 16.01 12.23 2.43
C VAL A 77 16.37 12.01 0.95
N ALA A 78 15.65 11.14 0.25
CA ALA A 78 15.89 10.84 -1.17
C ALA A 78 15.70 12.06 -2.08
N THR A 79 14.75 12.94 -1.74
CA THR A 79 14.45 14.16 -2.52
C THR A 79 15.25 15.39 -2.08
N SER A 80 16.04 15.29 -0.99
CA SER A 80 16.84 16.40 -0.45
C SER A 80 17.84 16.99 -1.44
N LEU A 81 18.32 16.18 -2.40
CA LEU A 81 19.26 16.59 -3.44
C LEU A 81 18.60 17.16 -4.72
N MET A 82 17.27 17.12 -4.83
CA MET A 82 16.56 17.72 -5.97
C MET A 82 16.54 19.26 -5.92
N SER A 83 16.50 19.93 -7.08
CA SER A 83 16.34 21.40 -7.13
C SER A 83 14.97 21.84 -6.59
N SER A 84 14.91 23.03 -5.97
CA SER A 84 13.68 23.63 -5.44
C SER A 84 12.65 24.00 -6.51
N GLU A 85 13.03 24.07 -7.79
CA GLU A 85 12.07 24.26 -8.88
C GLU A 85 11.09 23.08 -9.05
N ASN A 86 11.37 21.94 -8.39
CA ASN A 86 10.60 20.71 -8.49
C ASN A 86 9.78 20.37 -7.22
N ASP A 87 9.38 21.37 -6.42
CA ASP A 87 8.69 21.13 -5.14
C ASP A 87 7.45 20.22 -5.25
N ARG A 88 6.65 20.37 -6.31
CA ARG A 88 5.51 19.47 -6.59
C ARG A 88 5.94 18.02 -6.82
N MET A 89 7.05 17.82 -7.52
CA MET A 89 7.57 16.48 -7.80
C MET A 89 8.17 15.86 -6.53
N ARG A 90 8.86 16.66 -5.70
CA ARG A 90 9.37 16.22 -4.40
C ARG A 90 8.22 15.72 -3.51
N GLU A 91 7.15 16.49 -3.40
CA GLU A 91 6.01 16.11 -2.58
C GLU A 91 5.31 14.83 -3.09
N GLN A 92 5.20 14.66 -4.41
CA GLN A 92 4.67 13.43 -5.00
C GLN A 92 5.55 12.21 -4.70
N ILE A 93 6.87 12.34 -4.79
CA ILE A 93 7.81 11.26 -4.47
C ILE A 93 7.72 10.92 -2.98
N VAL A 94 7.79 11.92 -2.10
CA VAL A 94 7.69 11.72 -0.64
C VAL A 94 6.39 11.00 -0.29
N ASN A 95 5.27 11.43 -0.86
CA ASN A 95 3.98 10.80 -0.61
C ASN A 95 3.92 9.37 -1.19
N GLY A 96 4.43 9.15 -2.40
CA GLY A 96 4.49 7.83 -3.03
C GLY A 96 5.34 6.84 -2.23
N VAL A 97 6.52 7.26 -1.75
CA VAL A 97 7.37 6.43 -0.88
C VAL A 97 6.70 6.21 0.48
N GLY A 98 5.98 7.19 1.01
CA GLY A 98 5.14 7.02 2.20
C GLY A 98 4.08 5.94 2.01
N ILE A 99 3.27 6.01 0.95
CA ILE A 99 2.24 5.00 0.64
C ILE A 99 2.87 3.61 0.43
N GLY A 100 3.99 3.54 -0.29
CA GLY A 100 4.74 2.30 -0.48
C GLY A 100 5.23 1.71 0.86
N GLY A 101 5.84 2.54 1.71
CA GLY A 101 6.29 2.15 3.04
C GLY A 101 5.15 1.64 3.93
N ALA A 102 3.99 2.31 3.88
CA ALA A 102 2.78 1.85 4.55
C ALA A 102 2.33 0.47 4.06
N ALA A 103 2.24 0.28 2.74
CA ALA A 103 1.82 -0.99 2.14
C ALA A 103 2.75 -2.15 2.52
N PHE A 104 4.07 -1.93 2.47
CA PHE A 104 5.05 -2.93 2.91
C PHE A 104 4.95 -3.25 4.40
N ALA A 105 4.79 -2.24 5.25
CA ALA A 105 4.65 -2.44 6.69
C ALA A 105 3.37 -3.23 7.02
N ILE A 106 2.25 -2.93 6.35
CA ILE A 106 0.99 -3.66 6.49
C ILE A 106 1.18 -5.12 6.06
N GLY A 107 1.63 -5.35 4.83
CA GLY A 107 1.78 -6.70 4.29
C GLY A 107 2.78 -7.54 5.08
N GLY A 108 3.90 -6.94 5.50
CA GLY A 108 4.89 -7.58 6.37
C GLY A 108 4.30 -7.97 7.73
N THR A 109 3.51 -7.09 8.35
CA THR A 109 2.90 -7.35 9.66
C THR A 109 1.82 -8.41 9.58
N VAL A 110 0.91 -8.32 8.59
CA VAL A 110 -0.12 -9.34 8.36
C VAL A 110 0.52 -10.71 8.10
N TYR A 111 1.55 -10.77 7.27
CA TYR A 111 2.27 -12.02 7.00
C TYR A 111 3.00 -12.56 8.23
N ALA A 112 3.65 -11.69 9.02
CA ALA A 112 4.33 -12.10 10.24
C ALA A 112 3.36 -12.67 11.27
N ILE A 113 2.24 -11.98 11.54
CA ILE A 113 1.21 -12.44 12.47
C ILE A 113 0.52 -13.69 11.94
N GLY A 114 0.22 -13.73 10.64
CA GLY A 114 -0.43 -14.86 9.98
C GLY A 114 0.40 -16.15 10.03
N ASN A 115 1.72 -16.04 10.03
CA ASN A 115 2.65 -17.17 10.16
C ASN A 115 3.01 -17.51 11.62
N LEU A 116 2.40 -16.88 12.62
CA LEU A 116 2.59 -17.29 14.01
C LEU A 116 1.84 -18.60 14.27
N GLY A 117 2.59 -19.67 14.49
CA GLY A 117 2.07 -21.00 14.82
C GLY A 117 2.33 -22.02 13.72
N ALA A 118 1.43 -23.00 13.58
CA ALA A 118 1.54 -24.09 12.61
C ALA A 118 0.90 -23.77 11.24
N GLU A 119 0.53 -22.52 10.99
CA GLU A 119 -0.09 -22.08 9.75
C GLU A 119 0.88 -21.21 8.96
N THR A 120 0.84 -21.31 7.63
CA THR A 120 1.56 -20.40 6.76
C THR A 120 0.74 -19.97 5.54
N GLY A 121 1.01 -18.78 5.04
CA GLY A 121 0.36 -18.22 3.85
C GLY A 121 1.36 -17.70 2.81
N SER A 122 0.84 -17.10 1.74
CA SER A 122 1.62 -16.56 0.64
C SER A 122 1.82 -15.04 0.80
N PHE A 123 3.08 -14.61 0.97
CA PHE A 123 3.42 -13.19 1.02
C PHE A 123 3.01 -12.44 -0.27
N PRO A 124 3.24 -12.96 -1.50
CA PRO A 124 2.75 -12.32 -2.72
C PRO A 124 1.23 -12.11 -2.76
N GLN A 125 0.44 -13.09 -2.30
CA GLN A 125 -1.02 -12.93 -2.25
C GLN A 125 -1.43 -11.88 -1.21
N THR A 126 -0.79 -11.88 -0.04
CA THR A 126 -0.98 -10.86 1.00
C THR A 126 -0.73 -9.46 0.43
N MET A 127 0.42 -9.25 -0.23
CA MET A 127 0.76 -7.97 -0.87
C MET A 127 -0.21 -7.60 -2.00
N GLY A 128 -0.74 -8.59 -2.74
CA GLY A 128 -1.81 -8.38 -3.70
C GLY A 128 -3.08 -7.82 -3.05
N GLY A 129 -3.51 -8.41 -1.94
CA GLY A 129 -4.65 -7.93 -1.14
C GLY A 129 -4.43 -6.53 -0.57
N VAL A 130 -3.23 -6.26 -0.05
CA VAL A 130 -2.84 -4.91 0.43
C VAL A 130 -2.93 -3.90 -0.71
N SER A 131 -2.42 -4.23 -1.89
CA SER A 131 -2.43 -3.34 -3.06
C SER A 131 -3.86 -2.98 -3.49
N VAL A 132 -4.75 -3.96 -3.51
CA VAL A 132 -6.18 -3.74 -3.78
C VAL A 132 -6.81 -2.85 -2.70
N GLY A 133 -6.49 -3.08 -1.43
CA GLY A 133 -6.99 -2.25 -0.33
C GLY A 133 -6.44 -0.82 -0.35
N VAL A 134 -5.19 -0.60 -0.77
CA VAL A 134 -4.64 0.76 -1.00
C VAL A 134 -5.41 1.45 -2.13
N ALA A 135 -5.64 0.77 -3.25
CA ALA A 135 -6.41 1.33 -4.35
C ALA A 135 -7.86 1.67 -3.92
N ALA A 136 -8.49 0.80 -3.15
CA ALA A 136 -9.82 1.04 -2.57
C ALA A 136 -9.82 2.25 -1.63
N SER A 137 -8.78 2.41 -0.80
CA SER A 137 -8.63 3.57 0.10
C SER A 137 -8.48 4.87 -0.69
N LEU A 138 -7.66 4.88 -1.74
CA LEU A 138 -7.50 6.03 -2.61
C LEU A 138 -8.81 6.38 -3.35
N LEU A 139 -9.57 5.38 -3.79
CA LEU A 139 -10.88 5.58 -4.41
C LEU A 139 -11.89 6.14 -3.39
N MET A 140 -11.95 5.55 -2.19
CA MET A 140 -12.81 5.99 -1.09
C MET A 140 -12.50 7.43 -0.70
N SER A 141 -11.21 7.76 -0.56
CA SER A 141 -10.75 9.11 -0.24
C SER A 141 -11.12 10.13 -1.34
N LYS A 142 -11.10 9.72 -2.61
CA LYS A 142 -11.61 10.58 -3.71
C LYS A 142 -13.13 10.77 -3.65
N LEU A 143 -13.89 9.71 -3.37
CA LEU A 143 -15.35 9.72 -3.38
C LEU A 143 -15.95 10.44 -2.17
N VAL A 144 -15.46 10.12 -0.96
CA VAL A 144 -16.01 10.64 0.30
C VAL A 144 -15.52 12.06 0.56
N PHE A 145 -14.26 12.37 0.26
CA PHE A 145 -13.66 13.65 0.66
C PHE A 145 -13.48 14.64 -0.49
N LYS A 146 -14.03 14.35 -1.68
CA LYS A 146 -13.89 15.19 -2.89
C LYS A 146 -12.43 15.59 -3.16
N GLY A 147 -11.49 14.70 -2.85
CA GLY A 147 -10.05 14.94 -3.00
C GLY A 147 -9.39 15.79 -1.89
N ARG A 148 -10.08 16.08 -0.78
CA ARG A 148 -9.43 16.66 0.41
C ARG A 148 -8.59 15.58 1.09
N MET A 149 -7.29 15.83 1.21
CA MET A 149 -6.37 14.94 1.90
C MET A 149 -6.52 15.06 3.43
N PRO A 150 -6.16 14.02 4.21
CA PRO A 150 -6.21 14.06 5.68
C PRO A 150 -5.44 15.26 6.27
N ALA A 151 -4.40 15.72 5.59
CA ALA A 151 -3.62 16.88 5.99
C ALA A 151 -4.44 18.19 6.06
N HIS A 152 -5.52 18.31 5.29
CA HIS A 152 -6.34 19.52 5.18
C HIS A 152 -7.50 19.59 6.18
N GLU A 153 -7.69 18.56 7.01
CA GLU A 153 -8.73 18.57 8.03
C GLU A 153 -8.28 19.38 9.26
N THR A 154 -9.14 20.22 9.82
CA THR A 154 -8.73 21.12 10.92
C THR A 154 -8.74 20.44 12.29
N SER A 155 -9.46 19.34 12.45
CA SER A 155 -9.53 18.61 13.72
C SER A 155 -8.55 17.44 13.75
N SER A 156 -7.74 17.34 14.81
CA SER A 156 -6.78 16.24 15.00
C SER A 156 -7.47 14.87 15.04
N ARG A 157 -8.73 14.81 15.52
CA ARG A 157 -9.55 13.60 15.54
C ARG A 157 -9.94 13.16 14.12
N GLY A 158 -10.31 14.10 13.24
CA GLY A 158 -10.59 13.81 11.83
C GLY A 158 -9.38 13.22 11.12
N LYS A 159 -8.20 13.86 11.27
CA LYS A 159 -6.94 13.34 10.69
C LYS A 159 -6.63 11.92 11.12
N TRP A 160 -6.82 11.62 12.40
CA TRP A 160 -6.57 10.29 12.96
C TRP A 160 -7.57 9.26 12.43
N LEU A 161 -8.85 9.61 12.37
CA LEU A 161 -9.89 8.75 11.82
C LEU A 161 -9.63 8.45 10.34
N MET A 162 -9.26 9.47 9.54
CA MET A 162 -8.91 9.28 8.14
C MET A 162 -7.69 8.39 7.96
N ALA A 163 -6.61 8.66 8.69
CA ALA A 163 -5.41 7.85 8.64
C ALA A 163 -5.69 6.40 9.03
N THR A 164 -6.58 6.18 10.00
CA THR A 164 -6.98 4.83 10.43
C THR A 164 -7.81 4.14 9.35
N LEU A 165 -8.78 4.84 8.74
CA LEU A 165 -9.60 4.29 7.66
C LEU A 165 -8.75 3.92 6.44
N ASP A 166 -7.88 4.83 6.00
CA ASP A 166 -6.97 4.61 4.86
C ASP A 166 -5.95 3.50 5.14
N ALA A 167 -5.56 3.27 6.40
CA ALA A 167 -4.66 2.18 6.77
C ALA A 167 -5.37 0.84 7.04
N SER A 168 -6.65 0.87 7.45
CA SER A 168 -7.42 -0.34 7.77
C SER A 168 -7.85 -1.12 6.53
N LEU A 169 -8.23 -0.43 5.45
CA LEU A 169 -8.65 -1.08 4.20
C LEU A 169 -7.54 -1.95 3.56
N PRO A 170 -6.28 -1.49 3.45
CA PRO A 170 -5.18 -2.35 3.03
C PRO A 170 -4.89 -3.49 4.01
N ALA A 171 -5.01 -3.25 5.32
CA ALA A 171 -4.83 -4.30 6.32
C ALA A 171 -5.90 -5.40 6.20
N ILE A 172 -7.17 -5.04 5.99
CA ILE A 172 -8.26 -5.96 5.71
C ILE A 172 -8.01 -6.72 4.41
N GLY A 173 -7.63 -6.03 3.33
CA GLY A 173 -7.33 -6.65 2.04
C GLY A 173 -6.20 -7.67 2.13
N GLY A 174 -5.10 -7.31 2.80
CA GLY A 174 -3.97 -8.20 3.07
C GLY A 174 -4.38 -9.41 3.91
N THR A 175 -5.18 -9.19 4.95
CA THR A 175 -5.69 -10.24 5.85
C THR A 175 -6.57 -11.24 5.10
N ILE A 176 -7.51 -10.77 4.27
CA ILE A 176 -8.35 -11.64 3.46
C ILE A 176 -7.49 -12.47 2.50
N ALA A 177 -6.56 -11.84 1.78
CA ALA A 177 -5.71 -12.53 0.82
C ALA A 177 -4.75 -13.53 1.48
N PHE A 178 -4.21 -13.21 2.66
CA PHE A 178 -3.43 -14.16 3.46
C PHE A 178 -4.28 -15.36 3.85
N ASN A 179 -5.48 -15.14 4.40
CA ASN A 179 -6.34 -16.22 4.86
C ASN A 179 -6.92 -17.08 3.73
N GLN A 180 -7.01 -16.55 2.50
CA GLN A 180 -7.31 -17.35 1.31
C GLN A 180 -6.14 -18.25 0.87
N SER A 181 -4.91 -17.88 1.23
CA SER A 181 -3.68 -18.58 0.84
C SER A 181 -3.17 -19.61 1.86
N ARG A 182 -3.80 -19.66 3.03
CA ARG A 182 -3.26 -20.35 4.20
C ARG A 182 -3.29 -21.87 4.05
N ARG A 183 -2.29 -22.51 4.64
CA ARG A 183 -2.12 -23.97 4.71
C ARG A 183 -1.36 -24.33 5.99
N TRP A 184 -1.42 -25.59 6.40
CA TRP A 184 -0.56 -26.09 7.47
C TRP A 184 0.92 -26.04 7.03
N GLN A 185 1.79 -25.62 7.95
CA GLN A 185 3.24 -25.78 7.82
C GLN A 185 3.54 -27.27 7.88
N ARG A 186 4.08 -27.81 6.78
CA ARG A 186 4.62 -29.18 6.74
C ARG A 186 6.09 -29.16 7.11
#